data_AF-A0A7C7NY06-F1
#
_entry.id   AF-A0A7C7NY06-F1
#
_cell.length_a   1.000
_cell.length_b   1.000
_cell.length_c   1.000
_cell.angle_alpha   90.00
_cell.angle_beta   90.00
_cell.angle_gamma   90.00
#
_symmetry.space_group_name_H-M   'P 1'
#
loop_
_entity.id
_entity.type
_entity.pdbx_description
1 polymer ?
#
loop_
_entity_poly.entity_id
_entity_poly.type
_entity_poly.pdbx_seq_one_letter_code
_entity_poly.pdbx_strand_id
1 'polypeptide(L)'
;MDKLFKNSWALFAGYALIMLAFGLQGNLLGVRSVIEEFTLLSTGILMSAYFIGYSIGANIVPNLVSKVGHIRVFAAFASTASLSILIHATFVNPIVW
;
A
#
# COMPACT_ATOMS: atom_id res chain seq x y z
N MET A 1 -29.49 -11.50 -5.46
CA MET A 1 -28.03 -11.36 -5.28
C MET A 1 -27.42 -10.32 -6.24
N ASP A 2 -28.05 -10.06 -7.39
CA ASP A 2 -27.54 -9.11 -8.41
C ASP A 2 -27.36 -7.66 -7.93
N LYS A 3 -28.23 -7.18 -7.03
CA LYS A 3 -28.08 -5.85 -6.42
C LYS A 3 -26.82 -5.71 -5.56
N LEU A 4 -26.40 -6.78 -4.89
CA LEU A 4 -25.20 -6.79 -4.05
C LEU A 4 -23.94 -6.74 -4.92
N PHE A 5 -23.91 -7.52 -6.00
CA PHE A 5 -22.82 -7.47 -6.98
C PHE A 5 -22.74 -6.13 -7.68
N LYS A 6 -23.86 -5.53 -8.09
CA LYS A 6 -23.87 -4.18 -8.69
C LYS A 6 -23.37 -3.09 -7.75
N ASN A 7 -23.72 -3.14 -6.46
CA ASN A 7 -23.26 -2.14 -5.48
C ASN A 7 -21.80 -2.32 -5.07
N SER A 8 -21.30 -3.56 -5.01
CA SER A 8 -19.94 -3.86 -4.56
C SER A 8 -18.93 -3.96 -5.71
N TRP A 9 -19.37 -3.88 -6.96
CA TRP A 9 -18.50 -3.96 -8.14
C TRP A 9 -17.35 -2.95 -8.09
N ALA A 10 -17.63 -1.71 -7.69
CA ALA A 10 -16.61 -0.67 -7.56
C ALA A 10 -15.54 -1.01 -6.51
N LEU A 11 -15.92 -1.69 -5.41
CA LEU A 11 -14.99 -2.13 -4.37
C LEU A 11 -14.10 -3.27 -4.89
N PHE A 12 -14.66 -4.24 -5.61
CA PHE A 12 -13.89 -5.33 -6.20
C PHE A 12 -12.91 -4.82 -7.26
N ALA A 13 -13.35 -3.92 -8.14
CA ALA A 13 -12.48 -3.30 -9.14
C ALA A 13 -11.35 -2.50 -8.47
N GLY A 14 -11.66 -1.70 -7.44
CA GLY A 14 -10.65 -0.97 -6.67
C GLY A 14 -9.66 -1.91 -5.98
N TYR A 15 -10.14 -2.98 -5.36
CA TYR A 15 -9.29 -3.97 -4.70
C TYR A 15 -8.36 -4.67 -5.70
N ALA A 16 -8.86 -5.05 -6.88
CA ALA A 16 -8.05 -5.63 -7.94
C ALA A 16 -6.93 -4.68 -8.38
N LEU A 17 -7.22 -3.39 -8.54
CA LEU A 17 -6.21 -2.37 -8.87
C LEU A 17 -5.16 -2.21 -7.76
N ILE A 18 -5.59 -2.17 -6.49
CA ILE A 18 -4.65 -2.08 -5.36
C ILE A 18 -3.75 -3.31 -5.28
N MET A 19 -4.29 -4.51 -5.50
CA MET A 19 -3.49 -5.73 -5.49
C MET A 19 -2.47 -5.78 -6.64
N LEU A 20 -2.85 -5.30 -7.82
CA LEU A 20 -1.91 -5.10 -8.93
C LEU A 20 -0.79 -4.13 -8.56
N ALA A 21 -1.14 -2.96 -8.03
CA ALA A 21 -0.17 -1.95 -7.60
C ALA A 21 0.78 -2.51 -6.52
N PHE A 22 0.26 -3.27 -5.56
CA PHE A 22 1.06 -3.87 -4.49
C PHE A 22 2.09 -4.87 -5.03
N GLY A 23 1.70 -5.74 -5.97
CA GLY A 23 2.63 -6.69 -6.59
C GLY A 23 3.71 -6.01 -7.44
N LEU A 24 3.35 -4.92 -8.14
CA LEU A 24 4.30 -4.11 -8.90
C LEU A 24 5.27 -3.36 -7.99
N GLN A 25 4.78 -2.79 -6.89
CA GLN A 25 5.59 -2.08 -5.91
C GLN A 25 6.67 -2.98 -5.29
N GLY A 26 6.31 -4.22 -4.93
CA GLY A 26 7.27 -5.19 -4.38
C GLY A 26 8.41 -5.50 -5.35
N ASN A 27 8.09 -5.68 -6.64
CA ASN A 27 9.11 -5.87 -7.68
C ASN A 27 9.98 -4.62 -7.87
N LEU A 28 9.37 -3.44 -7.90
CA LEU A 28 10.10 -2.17 -8.06
C LEU A 28 11.14 -2.00 -6.95
N LEU A 29 10.76 -2.24 -5.69
CA LEU A 29 11.68 -2.17 -4.55
C LEU A 29 12.83 -3.18 -4.67
N GLY A 30 12.53 -4.41 -5.10
CA GLY A 30 13.53 -5.46 -5.27
C GLY A 30 14.55 -5.12 -6.36
N VAL A 31 14.09 -4.64 -7.52
CA VAL A 31 14.96 -4.29 -8.64
C VAL A 31 15.77 -3.02 -8.34
N ARG A 32 15.13 -1.99 -7.76
CA ARG A 32 15.79 -0.73 -7.43
C ARG A 32 16.81 -0.88 -6.31
N SER A 33 16.53 -1.66 -5.28
CA SER A 33 17.53 -1.86 -4.21
C SER A 33 18.87 -2.43 -4.71
N VAL A 34 18.85 -3.19 -5.82
CA VAL A 34 20.04 -3.69 -6.50
C VAL A 34 20.68 -2.65 -7.42
N ILE A 35 19.88 -1.91 -8.21
CA ILE A 35 20.38 -0.89 -9.14
C ILE A 35 21.02 0.29 -8.41
N GLU A 36 20.42 0.74 -7.31
CA GLU A 36 20.90 1.84 -6.50
C GLU A 36 21.92 1.43 -5.42
N GLU A 37 22.41 0.18 -5.46
CA GLU A 37 23.42 -0.39 -4.56
C GLU A 37 23.13 -0.12 -3.06
N PHE A 38 21.87 -0.27 -2.64
CA PHE A 38 21.52 -0.08 -1.25
C PHE A 38 22.20 -1.11 -0.36
N THR A 39 22.74 -0.65 0.76
CA THR A 39 23.35 -1.51 1.79
C THR A 39 22.33 -2.54 2.27
N LEU A 40 22.79 -3.79 2.48
CA LEU A 40 21.96 -4.90 2.99
C LEU A 40 21.17 -4.51 4.26
N LEU A 41 21.78 -3.72 5.14
CA LEU A 41 21.15 -3.22 6.37
C LEU A 41 19.95 -2.30 6.08
N SER A 42 20.06 -1.40 5.10
CA SER A 42 19.00 -0.47 4.71
C SER A 42 17.82 -1.22 4.10
N THR A 43 18.07 -2.17 3.21
CA THR A 43 17.02 -3.03 2.62
C THR A 43 16.35 -3.91 3.67
N GLY A 44 17.10 -4.42 4.65
CA GLY A 44 16.55 -5.19 5.77
C GLY A 44 15.65 -4.36 6.69
N ILE A 45 16.06 -3.12 6.99
CA ILE A 45 15.26 -2.17 7.77
C ILE A 45 13.99 -1.80 7.00
N LEU A 46 14.08 -1.51 5.70
CA LEU A 46 12.95 -1.21 4.82
C LEU A 46 11.89 -2.32 4.83
N MET A 47 12.31 -3.57 4.61
CA MET A 47 11.41 -4.74 4.65
C MET A 47 10.79 -4.94 6.04
N SER A 48 11.55 -4.72 7.11
CA SER A 48 11.05 -4.86 8.48
C SER A 48 10.06 -3.75 8.86
N ALA A 49 10.34 -2.52 8.44
CA ALA A 49 9.48 -1.36 8.64
C ALA A 49 8.10 -1.56 7.99
N TYR A 50 8.04 -2.23 6.84
CA TYR A 50 6.78 -2.63 6.21
C TYR A 50 5.89 -3.47 7.15
N PHE A 51 6.46 -4.47 7.84
CA PHE A 51 5.69 -5.31 8.77
C PHE A 51 5.25 -4.56 10.03
N ILE A 52 6.05 -3.61 10.51
CA ILE A 52 5.69 -2.73 11.62
C ILE A 52 4.49 -1.86 11.21
N GLY A 53 4.56 -1.23 10.04
CA GLY A 53 3.45 -0.44 9.48
C GLY A 53 2.19 -1.28 9.27
N TYR A 54 2.33 -2.50 8.75
CA TYR A 54 1.22 -3.43 8.57
C TYR A 54 0.55 -3.78 9.91
N SER A 55 1.33 -4.04 10.95
CA SER A 55 0.82 -4.38 12.29
C SER A 55 0.05 -3.22 12.92
N ILE A 56 0.55 -1.99 12.77
CA ILE A 56 -0.14 -0.78 13.22
C ILE A 56 -1.43 -0.57 12.42
N GLY A 57 -1.35 -0.71 11.09
CA GLY A 57 -2.50 -0.58 10.18
C GLY A 57 -3.60 -1.59 10.49
N ALA A 58 -3.26 -2.85 10.77
CA ALA A 58 -4.21 -3.91 11.10
C ALA A 58 -5.07 -3.60 12.33
N ASN A 59 -4.54 -2.84 13.30
CA ASN A 59 -5.29 -2.43 14.50
C ASN A 59 -6.14 -1.16 14.27
N ILE A 60 -5.62 -0.20 13.50
CA ILE A 60 -6.27 1.10 13.31
C ILE A 60 -7.39 1.03 12.25
N VAL A 61 -7.15 0.30 11.16
CA VAL A 61 -8.06 0.25 9.99
C VAL A 61 -9.46 -0.25 10.37
N PRO A 62 -9.65 -1.36 11.12
CA PRO A 62 -10.99 -1.84 11.47
C PRO A 62 -11.79 -0.83 12.29
N ASN A 63 -11.13 -0.10 13.19
CA ASN A 63 -11.75 0.92 14.03
C ASN A 63 -12.12 2.18 13.22
N LEU A 64 -11.33 2.55 12.21
CA LEU A 64 -11.68 3.64 11.29
C LEU A 64 -12.87 3.26 10.41
N VAL A 65 -12.85 2.05 9.88
CA VAL A 65 -13.89 1.49 9.02
C VAL A 65 -15.25 1.46 9.74
N SER A 66 -15.28 1.05 11.01
CA SER A 66 -16.53 1.00 11.79
C SER A 66 -17.12 2.39 12.07
N LYS A 67 -16.30 3.44 12.15
CA LYS A 67 -16.75 4.82 12.44
C LYS A 67 -17.24 5.59 11.22
N VAL A 68 -16.54 5.46 10.08
CA VAL A 68 -16.74 6.34 8.90
C VAL A 68 -17.35 5.60 7.71
N GLY A 69 -17.30 4.26 7.72
CA GLY A 69 -17.82 3.39 6.67
C GLY A 69 -16.77 2.93 5.65
N HIS A 70 -16.93 1.70 5.16
CA HIS A 70 -15.94 0.99 4.33
C HIS A 70 -15.51 1.76 3.08
N ILE A 71 -16.43 2.39 2.35
CA ILE A 71 -16.14 3.02 1.05
C ILE A 71 -15.24 4.27 1.22
N ARG A 72 -15.52 5.11 2.22
CA ARG A 72 -14.76 6.35 2.46
C ARG A 72 -13.34 6.04 2.93
N VAL A 73 -13.23 5.07 3.83
CA VAL A 73 -11.95 4.63 4.37
C VAL A 73 -11.11 3.97 3.28
N PHE A 74 -11.72 3.14 2.42
CA PHE A 74 -11.06 2.55 1.26
C PHE A 74 -10.50 3.62 0.31
N ALA A 75 -11.30 4.62 -0.05
CA ALA A 75 -10.85 5.71 -0.92
C ALA A 75 -9.69 6.53 -0.33
N ALA A 76 -9.75 6.82 0.98
CA ALA A 76 -8.68 7.53 1.68
C ALA A 76 -7.36 6.74 1.66
N PHE A 77 -7.40 5.46 2.05
CA PHE A 77 -6.21 4.61 2.05
C PHE A 77 -5.66 4.36 0.63
N ALA A 78 -6.53 4.21 -0.37
CA ALA A 78 -6.10 4.10 -1.77
C ALA A 78 -5.34 5.35 -2.24
N SER A 79 -5.82 6.53 -1.87
CA SER A 79 -5.14 7.80 -2.18
C SER A 79 -3.80 7.93 -1.47
N THR A 80 -3.73 7.59 -0.18
CA THR A 80 -2.47 7.58 0.59
C THR A 80 -1.46 6.58 0.01
N ALA A 81 -1.90 5.38 -0.38
CA ALA A 81 -1.04 4.40 -1.03
C ALA A 81 -0.47 4.93 -2.36
N SER A 82 -1.30 5.58 -3.18
CA SER A 82 -0.85 6.21 -4.41
C SER A 82 0.18 7.31 -4.17
N LEU A 83 -0.01 8.13 -3.13
CA LEU A 83 0.94 9.17 -2.75
C LEU A 83 2.28 8.58 -2.32
N SER A 84 2.27 7.48 -1.53
CA SER A 84 3.48 6.79 -1.10
C SER A 84 4.32 6.32 -2.28
N ILE A 85 3.69 5.70 -3.28
CA ILE A 85 4.38 5.22 -4.49
C ILE A 85 4.99 6.39 -5.26
N LEU A 86 4.30 7.53 -5.34
CA LEU A 86 4.81 8.73 -6.01
C LEU A 86 6.04 9.31 -5.29
N ILE A 87 6.03 9.30 -3.95
CA ILE A 87 7.17 9.72 -3.14
C ILE A 87 8.37 8.80 -3.40
N HIS A 88 8.15 7.47 -3.44
CA HIS A 88 9.19 6.50 -3.78
C HIS A 88 9.78 6.74 -5.18
N ALA A 89 8.94 7.08 -6.16
CA ALA A 89 9.39 7.38 -7.52
C ALA A 89 10.16 8.71 -7.63
N THR A 90 9.82 9.71 -6.81
CA THR A 90 10.41 11.06 -6.88
C THR A 90 11.73 11.15 -6.11
N PHE A 91 11.81 10.49 -4.95
CA PHE A 91 12.97 10.55 -4.07
C PHE A 91 13.59 9.17 -3.94
N VAL A 92 14.69 8.95 -4.64
CA VAL A 92 15.46 7.71 -4.57
C VAL A 92 16.42 7.76 -3.39
N ASN A 93 15.89 7.63 -2.18
CA ASN A 93 16.66 7.64 -0.93
C ASN A 93 16.15 6.54 0.02
N PRO A 94 17.02 5.69 0.58
CA PRO A 94 16.62 4.56 1.41
C PRO A 94 16.00 4.95 2.77
N ILE A 95 16.09 6.21 3.19
CA ILE A 95 15.39 6.74 4.39
C ILE A 95 13.95 7.16 4.04
N VAL A 96 13.74 7.60 2.80
CA VAL A 96 12.42 8.05 2.31
C VAL A 96 11.56 6.86 1.89
N TRP A 97 12.21 5.74 1.55
CA TRP A 97 11.54 4.51 1.14
C TRP A 97 11.04 3.71 2.32
#